data_AF-A0A3E5A549-F1
#
_entry.id   AF-A0A3E5A549-F1
#
_cell.length_a   1.000
_cell.length_b   1.000
_cell.length_c   1.000
_cell.angle_alpha   90.00
_cell.angle_beta   90.00
_cell.angle_gamma   90.00
#
_symmetry.space_group_name_H-M   'P 1'
#
loop_
_entity.id
_entity.type
_entity.pdbx_description
1 polymer ?
#
loop_
_entity_poly.entity_id
_entity_poly.type
_entity_poly.pdbx_seq_one_letter_code
_entity_poly.pdbx_strand_id
1 'polypeptide(L)'
;MIISETIKLNDKSFTKTYSDAGFYIERNGVHYAEAIDNIGSDREYTETEILIETEPETTEEKIKKISAKTDKNSADIEYLAMMTDTNLEG
;
A
#
# COMPACT_ATOMS: atom_id res chain seq x y z
N MET A 1 1.69 -12.23 11.79
CA MET A 1 1.03 -13.26 10.94
C MET A 1 1.46 -13.03 9.52
N ILE A 2 1.92 -14.08 8.85
CA ILE A 2 2.21 -14.00 7.42
C ILE A 2 0.91 -13.95 6.60
N ILE A 3 0.83 -13.02 5.65
CA ILE A 3 -0.29 -12.84 4.73
C ILE A 3 0.21 -13.17 3.33
N SER A 4 -0.61 -13.90 2.57
CA SER A 4 -0.43 -14.11 1.13
C SER A 4 -1.69 -13.68 0.39
N GLU A 5 -1.52 -12.82 -0.61
CA GLU A 5 -2.62 -12.27 -1.42
C GLU A 5 -2.27 -12.27 -2.92
N THR A 6 -3.29 -12.24 -3.78
CA THR A 6 -3.09 -12.10 -5.22
C THR A 6 -3.07 -10.63 -5.61
N ILE A 7 -1.99 -10.17 -6.23
CA ILE A 7 -1.87 -8.83 -6.80
C ILE A 7 -1.79 -8.89 -8.33
N LYS A 8 -2.15 -7.80 -9.00
CA LYS A 8 -2.06 -7.67 -10.45
C LYS A 8 -1.07 -6.56 -10.82
N LEU A 9 -0.04 -6.91 -11.60
CA LEU A 9 0.98 -5.99 -12.10
C LEU A 9 1.10 -6.17 -13.62
N ASN A 10 0.92 -5.10 -14.40
CA ASN A 10 1.03 -5.10 -15.87
C ASN A 10 0.28 -6.27 -16.53
N ASP A 11 -1.00 -6.40 -16.20
CA ASP A 11 -1.89 -7.48 -16.67
C ASP A 11 -1.54 -8.92 -16.29
N LYS A 12 -0.53 -9.12 -15.44
CA LYS A 12 -0.15 -10.42 -14.91
C LYS A 12 -0.45 -10.51 -13.41
N SER A 13 -0.94 -11.67 -12.97
CA SER A 13 -1.22 -11.97 -11.57
C SER A 13 0.00 -12.58 -10.88
N PHE A 14 0.19 -12.22 -9.62
CA PHE A 14 1.29 -12.67 -8.75
C PHE A 14 0.76 -12.95 -7.35
N THR A 15 1.45 -13.81 -6.60
CA THR A 15 1.24 -13.96 -5.16
C THR A 15 2.20 -13.01 -4.45
N LYS A 16 1.67 -12.11 -3.63
CA LYS A 16 2.43 -11.28 -2.72
C LYS A 16 2.36 -11.89 -1.32
N THR A 17 3.51 -12.08 -0.68
CA THR A 17 3.61 -12.63 0.68
C THR A 17 4.42 -11.68 1.57
N TYR A 18 3.92 -11.36 2.77
CA TYR A 18 4.54 -10.43 3.72
C TYR A 18 4.03 -10.64 5.15
N SER A 19 4.72 -10.07 6.15
CA SER A 19 4.25 -10.03 7.54
C SER A 19 3.28 -8.88 7.77
N ASP A 20 2.13 -9.14 8.41
CA ASP A 20 1.18 -8.11 8.82
C ASP A 20 1.67 -7.23 9.98
N ALA A 21 2.67 -7.71 10.72
CA ALA A 21 3.21 -7.09 11.93
C ALA A 21 4.56 -6.42 11.68
N GLY A 22 5.03 -6.38 10.43
CA GLY A 22 6.27 -5.69 10.06
C GLY A 22 7.55 -6.48 10.35
N PHE A 23 7.46 -7.81 10.42
CA PHE A 23 8.63 -8.69 10.50
C PHE A 23 9.13 -9.11 9.11
N TYR A 24 10.40 -9.47 9.02
CA TYR A 24 10.90 -10.13 7.82
C TYR A 24 10.24 -11.50 7.65
N ILE A 25 10.07 -11.92 6.39
CA ILE A 25 9.77 -13.31 6.02
C ILE A 25 11.06 -13.98 5.56
N GLU A 26 11.25 -15.25 5.91
CA GLU A 26 12.42 -16.03 5.54
C GLU A 26 12.06 -17.13 4.54
N ARG A 27 12.96 -17.36 3.58
CA ARG A 27 13.01 -18.61 2.82
C ARG A 27 14.46 -19.03 2.60
N ASN A 28 14.79 -20.28 2.95
CA ASN A 28 16.11 -20.88 2.77
C ASN A 28 17.25 -20.01 3.37
N GLY A 29 17.05 -19.43 4.55
CA GLY A 29 18.02 -18.57 5.22
C GLY A 29 18.13 -17.15 4.67
N VAL A 30 17.27 -16.74 3.73
CA VAL A 30 17.24 -15.38 3.17
C VAL A 30 16.01 -14.64 3.69
N HIS A 31 16.24 -13.44 4.24
CA HIS A 31 15.20 -12.54 4.74
C HIS A 31 14.71 -11.57 3.67
N TYR A 32 13.39 -11.39 3.61
CA TYR A 32 12.70 -10.47 2.71
C TYR A 32 11.68 -9.66 3.48
N ALA A 33 11.54 -8.36 3.18
CA ALA A 33 10.43 -7.58 3.74
C ALA A 33 9.08 -8.05 3.15
N GLU A 34 9.10 -8.39 1.86
CA GLU A 34 7.99 -8.97 1.12
C GLU A 34 8.54 -9.83 -0.04
N ALA A 35 7.73 -10.75 -0.53
CA ALA A 35 8.02 -11.57 -1.70
C ALA A 35 6.91 -11.44 -2.74
N ILE A 36 7.29 -11.28 -4.01
CA ILE A 36 6.38 -11.29 -5.17
C ILE A 36 6.74 -12.49 -6.05
N ASP A 37 5.86 -13.47 -6.08
CA ASP A 37 6.04 -14.71 -6.81
C ASP A 37 4.99 -14.91 -7.90
N ASN A 38 5.29 -15.74 -8.90
CA ASN A 38 4.28 -16.13 -9.86
C ASN A 38 3.18 -16.94 -9.16
N ILE A 39 1.94 -16.80 -9.62
CA ILE A 39 0.83 -17.66 -9.16
C ILE A 39 1.21 -19.13 -9.34
N GLY A 40 0.97 -19.93 -8.31
CA GLY A 40 1.30 -21.36 -8.30
C GLY A 40 2.79 -21.65 -8.08
N SER A 41 3.56 -20.70 -7.57
CA SER A 41 4.89 -21.06 -7.05
C SER A 41 4.73 -21.85 -5.76
N ASP A 42 5.36 -23.02 -5.66
CA ASP A 42 5.42 -23.83 -4.42
C ASP A 42 6.42 -23.24 -3.40
N ARG A 43 6.52 -21.91 -3.34
CA ARG A 43 7.43 -21.19 -2.45
C ARG A 43 6.75 -20.98 -1.11
N GLU A 44 7.37 -21.51 -0.07
CA GLU A 44 6.92 -21.34 1.30
C GLU A 44 7.83 -20.35 2.03
N TYR A 45 7.22 -19.56 2.90
CA TYR A 45 7.89 -18.54 3.70
C TYR A 45 7.46 -18.69 5.15
N THR A 46 8.39 -18.39 6.05
CA THR A 46 8.10 -18.34 7.49
C THR A 46 8.28 -16.91 7.98
N GLU A 47 7.36 -16.42 8.81
CA GLU A 47 7.53 -15.14 9.49
C GLU A 47 8.66 -15.26 10.53
N THR A 48 9.57 -14.29 10.55
CA THR A 48 10.66 -14.25 11.52
C THR A 48 10.27 -13.38 12.72
N GLU A 49 11.12 -13.38 13.75
CA GLU A 49 11.03 -12.43 14.88
C GLU A 49 11.81 -11.13 14.62
N ILE A 50 12.43 -10.99 13.45
CA ILE A 50 13.27 -9.83 13.11
C ILE A 50 12.39 -8.73 12.54
N LEU A 51 12.29 -7.61 13.23
CA LEU A 51 11.57 -6.43 12.74
C LEU A 51 12.27 -5.84 11.52
N ILE A 52 11.47 -5.42 10.54
CA ILE A 52 11.97 -4.62 9.43
C ILE A 52 12.35 -3.25 9.98
N GLU A 53 13.63 -2.91 9.89
CA GLU A 53 14.12 -1.56 10.18
C GLU A 53 13.59 -0.61 9.09
N THR A 54 12.39 -0.08 9.31
CA THR A 54 11.91 1.07 8.55
C THR A 54 12.51 2.31 9.18
N GLU A 55 13.16 3.17 8.39
CA GLU A 55 13.47 4.53 8.86
C GLU A 55 12.18 5.15 9.42
N PRO A 56 12.24 5.81 10.59
CA PRO A 56 11.05 6.45 11.13
C PRO A 56 10.54 7.44 10.09
N GLU A 57 9.29 7.27 9.64
CA GLU A 57 8.64 8.24 8.74
C GLU A 57 8.88 9.64 9.28
N THR A 58 9.62 10.44 8.52
CA THR A 58 9.95 11.80 8.95
C THR A 58 8.66 12.60 9.01
N THR A 59 8.64 13.64 9.85
CA THR A 59 7.52 14.58 9.93
C THR A 59 7.19 15.15 8.53
N GLU A 60 8.19 15.31 7.67
CA GLU A 60 8.05 15.80 6.30
C GLU A 60 7.25 14.85 5.40
N GLU A 61 7.50 13.54 5.46
CA GLU A 61 6.74 12.56 4.69
C GLU A 61 5.27 12.49 5.11
N LYS A 62 5.01 12.62 6.41
CA LYS A 62 3.64 12.69 6.94
C LYS A 62 2.92 13.95 6.46
N ILE A 63 3.59 15.10 6.47
CA ILE A 63 3.04 16.36 5.95
C ILE A 63 2.70 16.23 4.46
N LYS A 64 3.57 15.62 3.65
CA LYS A 64 3.33 15.43 2.21
C LYS A 64 2.11 14.54 1.93
N LYS A 65 1.91 13.47 2.70
CA LYS A 65 0.72 12.61 2.59
C LYS A 65 -0.56 13.35 2.98
N ILE A 66 -0.50 14.23 3.98
CA ILE A 66 -1.63 15.05 4.43
C ILE A 66 -1.98 16.12 3.38
N SER A 67 -0.99 16.85 2.87
CA SER A 67 -1.22 17.90 1.86
C SER A 67 -1.88 17.32 0.60
N ALA A 68 -1.39 16.18 0.11
CA ALA A 68 -1.96 15.51 -1.07
C ALA A 68 -3.42 15.04 -0.87
N LYS A 69 -3.85 14.79 0.37
CA LYS A 69 -5.26 14.48 0.68
C LYS A 69 -6.11 15.75 0.75
N THR A 70 -5.57 16.82 1.33
CA THR A 70 -6.25 18.12 1.38
C THR A 70 -6.51 18.68 -0.01
N ASP A 71 -5.53 18.61 -0.91
CA ASP A 71 -5.64 19.13 -2.28
C ASP A 71 -6.75 18.44 -3.10
N LYS A 72 -6.91 17.12 -2.90
CA LYS A 72 -7.99 16.36 -3.56
C LYS A 72 -9.35 16.76 -3.02
N ASN A 73 -9.48 16.85 -1.70
CA ASN A 73 -10.75 17.21 -1.07
C ASN A 73 -11.18 18.64 -1.42
N SER A 74 -10.24 19.59 -1.55
CA SER A 74 -10.57 20.95 -1.98
C SER A 74 -11.08 20.99 -3.43
N ALA A 75 -10.44 20.24 -4.33
CA ALA A 75 -10.88 20.17 -5.72
C ALA A 75 -12.28 19.54 -5.85
N ASP A 76 -12.58 18.52 -5.05
CA ASP A 76 -13.89 17.87 -5.03
C ASP A 76 -14.99 18.83 -4.53
N ILE A 77 -14.69 19.68 -3.55
CA ILE A 77 -15.64 20.68 -3.03
C ILE A 77 -15.90 21.79 -4.06
N GLU A 78 -14.86 22.30 -4.73
CA GLU A 78 -15.01 23.32 -5.77
C GLU A 78 -15.86 22.82 -6.94
N TYR A 79 -15.65 21.58 -7.37
CA TYR A 79 -16.45 20.95 -8.42
C TYR A 79 -17.93 20.83 -8.04
N LEU A 80 -18.24 20.42 -6.80
CA LEU A 80 -19.61 20.35 -6.30
C LEU A 80 -20.27 21.74 -6.22
N ALA A 81 -19.54 22.76 -5.79
CA ALA A 81 -20.05 24.13 -5.70
C ALA A 81 -20.42 24.71 -7.09
N MET A 82 -19.58 24.48 -8.11
CA MET A 82 -19.87 24.89 -9.49
C MET A 82 -21.12 24.19 -10.06
N MET A 83 -21.36 22.94 -9.68
CA MET A 83 -22.56 22.19 -10.09
C MET A 83 -23.84 22.66 -9.39
N THR A 84 -23.76 23.17 -8.15
CA THR A 84 -24.94 23.69 -7.44
C THR A 84 -25.34 25.09 -7.90
N ASP A 85 -24.38 25.94 -8.25
CA ASP A 85 -24.65 27.32 -8.71
C ASP A 85 -25.32 27.37 -10.09
N THR A 86 -25.19 26.32 -10.89
CA THR A 86 -25.81 26.22 -12.23
C THR A 86 -27.32 25.88 -12.16
N ASN A 87 -27.83 25.44 -11.00
CA ASN A 87 -29.22 24.97 -10.83
C ASN A 87 -30.17 26.02 -10.20
N LEU A 88 -29.77 27.29 -10.12
CA LEU A 88 -30.52 28.35 -9.43
C LEU A 88 -31.14 29.42 -10.36
N GLU A 89 -31.12 29.22 -11.68
CA GLU A 89 -31.96 29.97 -12.62
C GLU A 89 -33.09 29.09 -13.16
N GLY A 90 -34.23 29.11 -12.45
CA GLY A 90 -35.49 28.46 -12.83
C GLY A 90 -36.68 29.16 -12.17
#